data_AF-A0A519C2L5-F1
#
_entry.id   AF-A0A519C2L5-F1
#
_cell.length_a   1.000
_cell.length_b   1.000
_cell.length_c   1.000
_cell.angle_alpha   90.00
_cell.angle_beta   90.00
_cell.angle_gamma   90.00
#
_symmetry.space_group_name_H-M   'P 1'
#
loop_
_entity.id
_entity.type
_entity.pdbx_description
1 polymer ?
#
loop_
_entity_poly.entity_id
_entity_poly.type
_entity_poly.pdbx_seq_one_letter_code
_entity_poly.pdbx_strand_id
1 'polypeptide(L)'
;MAEEMNEPEILFGIYCPPHPHPLLCPEANEGYGKLRSAYDACRKRIEESEADLILIYSTTWPSIVGHQIQALENPVWTHVDDDFHYLGGMPYDFKIDVDFANGYAHSCI
;
A
#
# COMPACT_ATOMS: atom_id res chain seq x y z
N MET A 1 6.07 19.42 30.45
CA MET A 1 7.27 19.11 29.65
C MET A 1 6.80 19.11 28.23
N ALA A 2 7.34 19.99 27.39
CA ALA A 2 6.94 20.03 25.98
C ALA A 2 7.49 18.77 25.31
N GLU A 3 6.62 17.95 24.74
CA GLU A 3 7.04 16.96 23.75
C GLU A 3 7.75 17.74 22.64
N GLU A 4 9.02 17.39 22.36
CA GLU A 4 9.64 17.75 21.09
C GLU A 4 8.74 17.15 20.00
N MET A 5 7.98 17.99 19.30
CA MET A 5 7.35 17.56 18.06
C MET A 5 8.48 17.33 17.06
N ASN A 6 8.86 16.06 16.89
CA ASN A 6 9.70 15.68 15.75
C ASN A 6 9.01 16.17 14.47
N GLU A 7 9.75 16.87 13.62
CA GLU A 7 9.26 17.20 12.29
C GLU A 7 8.97 15.89 11.53
N PRO A 8 7.88 15.84 10.73
CA PRO A 8 7.54 14.64 9.98
C PRO A 8 8.67 14.31 8.99
N GLU A 9 9.28 13.13 9.15
CA GLU A 9 10.40 12.68 8.32
C GLU A 9 9.94 11.66 7.26
N ILE A 10 10.40 11.84 6.01
CA ILE A 10 10.20 10.87 4.94
C ILE A 10 11.45 9.98 4.87
N LEU A 11 11.32 8.73 5.32
CA LEU A 11 12.46 7.82 5.42
C LEU A 11 12.94 7.32 4.04
N PHE A 12 12.02 6.97 3.13
CA PHE A 12 12.30 6.58 1.75
C PHE A 12 11.03 6.49 0.90
N GLY A 13 11.20 6.39 -0.41
CA GLY A 13 10.14 6.10 -1.38
C GLY A 13 10.33 4.77 -2.09
N ILE A 14 9.21 4.16 -2.48
CA ILE A 14 9.17 2.92 -3.28
C ILE A 14 8.30 3.16 -4.52
N TYR A 15 8.74 2.65 -5.66
CA TYR A 15 7.91 2.51 -6.85
C TYR A 15 7.77 1.02 -7.17
N CYS A 16 6.55 0.51 -7.25
CA CYS A 16 6.30 -0.92 -7.44
C CYS A 16 5.07 -1.19 -8.34
N PRO A 17 5.08 -2.26 -9.14
CA PRO A 17 3.99 -2.57 -10.08
C PRO A 17 2.78 -3.22 -9.37
N PRO A 18 1.52 -2.83 -9.67
CA PRO A 18 0.36 -3.33 -8.94
C PRO A 18 -0.11 -4.73 -9.36
N HIS A 19 0.54 -5.36 -10.34
CA HIS A 19 0.04 -6.60 -10.95
C HIS A 19 0.08 -7.79 -9.98
N PRO A 20 -0.91 -8.69 -10.01
CA PRO A 20 -1.02 -9.77 -9.03
C PRO A 20 -0.07 -10.94 -9.27
N HIS A 21 0.54 -11.06 -10.45
CA HIS A 21 1.36 -12.21 -10.85
C HIS A 21 2.51 -12.53 -9.89
N PRO A 22 3.31 -11.56 -9.38
CA PRO A 22 4.36 -11.86 -8.41
C PRO A 22 3.81 -12.44 -7.10
N LEU A 23 2.55 -12.14 -6.74
CA LEU A 23 1.91 -12.67 -5.53
C LEU A 23 1.26 -14.03 -5.78
N LEU A 24 0.43 -14.15 -6.81
CA LEU A 24 -0.46 -15.29 -7.02
C LEU A 24 0.16 -16.41 -7.87
N CYS A 25 1.11 -16.10 -8.75
CA CYS A 25 1.72 -17.09 -9.63
C CYS A 25 3.21 -16.82 -9.95
N PRO A 26 4.07 -16.64 -8.92
CA PRO A 26 5.49 -16.32 -9.12
C PRO A 26 6.24 -17.37 -9.94
N GLU A 27 5.81 -18.63 -9.88
CA GLU A 27 6.44 -19.75 -10.61
C GLU A 27 6.05 -19.82 -12.09
N ALA A 28 5.05 -19.05 -12.54
CA ALA A 28 4.60 -19.08 -13.92
C ALA A 28 5.63 -18.51 -14.91
N ASN A 29 6.53 -17.64 -14.43
CA ASN A 29 7.64 -17.10 -15.22
C ASN A 29 8.77 -16.60 -14.30
N GLU A 30 10.02 -16.79 -14.72
CA GLU A 30 11.22 -16.30 -14.01
C GLU A 30 11.14 -14.80 -13.63
N GLY A 31 10.57 -13.96 -14.50
CA GLY A 31 10.39 -12.53 -14.24
C GLY A 31 9.46 -12.25 -13.06
N TYR A 32 8.39 -13.04 -12.89
CA TYR A 32 7.47 -12.90 -11.76
C TYR A 32 8.13 -13.34 -10.46
N GLY A 33 8.89 -14.44 -10.49
CA GLY A 33 9.70 -14.89 -9.34
C GLY A 33 10.75 -13.86 -8.90
N LYS A 34 11.42 -13.18 -9.85
CA LYS A 34 12.34 -12.07 -9.55
C LYS A 34 11.63 -10.88 -8.91
N LEU A 35 10.47 -10.48 -9.43
CA LEU A 35 9.67 -9.42 -8.83
C LEU A 35 9.18 -9.81 -7.42
N ARG A 36 8.77 -11.06 -7.22
CA ARG A 36 8.39 -11.55 -5.90
C ARG A 36 9.54 -11.43 -4.90
N SER A 37 10.74 -11.84 -5.31
CA SER A 37 11.94 -11.71 -4.48
C SER A 37 12.26 -10.24 -4.17
N ALA A 38 12.04 -9.33 -5.12
CA ALA A 38 12.21 -7.89 -4.90
C ALA A 38 11.17 -7.32 -3.91
N TYR A 39 9.92 -7.79 -3.97
CA TYR A 39 8.90 -7.48 -2.96
C TYR A 39 9.27 -8.01 -1.58
N ASP A 40 9.85 -9.22 -1.48
CA ASP A 40 10.32 -9.75 -0.20
C ASP A 40 11.47 -8.93 0.39
N ALA A 41 12.36 -8.38 -0.45
CA ALA A 41 13.40 -7.44 -0.02
C ALA A 41 12.82 -6.08 0.40
N CYS A 42 11.82 -5.59 -0.34
CA CYS A 42 11.09 -4.36 -0.02
C CYS A 42 10.39 -4.47 1.33
N ARG A 43 9.72 -5.61 1.60
CA ARG A 43 9.08 -5.92 2.88
C ARG A 43 10.07 -5.80 4.04
N LYS A 44 11.25 -6.44 3.94
CA LYS A 44 12.29 -6.34 4.99
C LYS A 44 12.72 -4.91 5.24
N ARG A 45 12.91 -4.13 4.17
CA ARG A 45 13.32 -2.72 4.27
C ARG A 45 12.26 -1.86 4.96
N ILE A 46 10.97 -2.13 4.75
CA ILE A 46 9.87 -1.46 5.47
C ILE A 46 9.85 -1.90 6.95
N GLU A 47 10.00 -3.20 7.23
CA GLU A 47 10.04 -3.73 8.59
C GLU A 47 11.22 -3.15 9.42
N GLU A 48 12.35 -2.91 8.76
CA GLU A 48 13.58 -2.38 9.38
C GLU A 48 13.62 -0.85 9.47
N SER A 49 12.69 -0.13 8.83
CA SER A 49 12.80 1.33 8.73
C SER A 49 12.24 2.10 9.91
N GLU A 50 11.53 1.45 10.84
CA GLU A 50 10.83 2.15 11.94
C GLU A 50 9.80 3.21 11.45
N ALA A 51 9.23 3.01 10.25
CA ALA A 51 8.21 3.93 9.74
C ALA A 51 6.87 3.71 10.46
N ASP A 52 6.24 4.79 10.93
CA ASP A 52 4.93 4.71 11.59
C ASP A 52 3.76 4.61 10.59
N LEU A 53 3.94 5.10 9.36
CA LEU A 53 2.91 5.20 8.34
C LEU A 53 3.46 4.87 6.94
N ILE A 54 2.64 4.20 6.13
CA ILE A 54 2.89 4.02 4.70
C ILE A 54 1.83 4.78 3.92
N LEU A 55 2.25 5.79 3.15
CA LEU A 55 1.37 6.50 2.24
C LEU A 55 1.39 5.84 0.86
N ILE A 56 0.24 5.31 0.41
CA ILE A 56 0.11 4.61 -0.88
C ILE A 56 -0.68 5.46 -1.86
N TYR A 57 -0.06 5.78 -3.00
CA TYR A 57 -0.76 6.32 -4.17
C TYR A 57 -0.84 5.24 -5.25
N SER A 58 -2.05 4.84 -5.61
CA SER A 58 -2.27 3.79 -6.61
C SER A 58 -2.86 4.34 -7.89
N THR A 59 -2.28 3.96 -9.03
CA THR A 59 -2.88 4.21 -10.35
C THR A 59 -4.11 3.34 -10.61
N THR A 60 -4.33 2.29 -9.80
CA THR A 60 -5.48 1.38 -9.92
C THR A 60 -6.67 1.79 -9.04
N TRP A 61 -6.58 2.92 -8.34
CA TRP A 61 -7.70 3.49 -7.59
C TRP A 61 -8.14 4.82 -8.21
N PRO A 62 -8.92 4.78 -9.31
CA PRO A 62 -9.29 5.98 -10.05
C PRO A 62 -10.32 6.82 -9.27
N SER A 63 -10.13 8.13 -9.29
CA SER A 63 -11.14 9.11 -8.86
C SER A 63 -11.46 10.06 -10.01
N ILE A 64 -12.75 10.35 -10.21
CA ILE A 64 -13.24 11.29 -11.22
C ILE A 64 -13.43 12.70 -10.63
N VAL A 65 -13.78 12.80 -9.33
CA VAL A 65 -14.08 14.06 -8.66
C VAL A 65 -13.18 14.19 -7.43
N GLY A 66 -12.20 15.09 -7.51
CA GLY A 66 -11.25 15.33 -6.43
C GLY A 66 -10.36 14.12 -6.11
N HIS A 67 -9.62 14.23 -5.01
CA HIS A 67 -8.83 13.13 -4.46
C HIS A 67 -9.64 12.39 -3.40
N GLN A 68 -9.64 11.06 -3.48
CA GLN A 68 -10.23 10.19 -2.47
C GLN A 68 -9.14 9.71 -1.52
N ILE A 69 -9.46 9.57 -0.24
CA ILE A 69 -8.57 9.07 0.81
C ILE A 69 -9.32 8.00 1.59
N GLN A 70 -8.70 6.82 1.77
CA GLN A 70 -9.27 5.72 2.54
C GLN A 70 -9.22 6.07 4.04
N ALA A 71 -10.36 6.00 4.71
CA ALA A 71 -10.50 6.33 6.14
C ALA A 71 -11.37 5.32 6.90
N LEU A 72 -11.67 4.16 6.30
CA LEU A 72 -12.24 3.04 7.03
C LEU A 72 -11.13 2.40 7.87
N GLU A 73 -11.29 2.33 9.19
CA GLU A 73 -10.21 1.98 10.15
C GLU A 73 -9.64 0.57 9.94
N ASN A 74 -10.51 -0.44 9.86
CA ASN A 74 -10.12 -1.86 9.77
C ASN A 74 -10.86 -2.56 8.62
N PRO A 75 -10.59 -2.21 7.34
CA PRO A 75 -11.28 -2.80 6.21
C PRO A 75 -10.73 -4.20 5.96
N VAL A 76 -11.63 -5.18 5.92
CA VAL A 76 -11.32 -6.58 5.65
C VAL A 76 -12.16 -7.05 4.46
N TRP A 77 -11.51 -7.57 3.43
CA TRP A 77 -12.18 -8.13 2.26
C TRP A 77 -11.27 -9.11 1.52
N THR A 78 -11.81 -9.82 0.54
CA THR A 78 -11.00 -10.56 -0.45
C THR A 78 -11.19 -9.91 -1.81
N HIS A 79 -10.10 -9.43 -2.40
CA HIS A 79 -10.12 -8.87 -3.73
C HIS A 79 -9.86 -9.96 -4.77
N VAL A 80 -10.60 -9.94 -5.85
CA VAL A 80 -10.30 -10.72 -7.06
C VAL A 80 -10.05 -9.68 -8.15
N ASP A 81 -8.91 -9.79 -8.82
CA ASP A 81 -8.52 -8.86 -9.88
C ASP A 81 -9.47 -9.00 -11.09
N ASP A 82 -9.91 -7.88 -11.67
CA ASP A 82 -10.90 -7.89 -12.76
C ASP A 82 -10.36 -8.56 -14.04
N ASP A 83 -9.10 -8.28 -14.40
CA ASP A 83 -8.44 -8.81 -15.60
C ASP A 83 -7.88 -10.22 -15.36
N PHE A 84 -7.42 -10.50 -14.14
CA PHE A 84 -6.70 -11.71 -13.77
C PHE A 84 -7.43 -12.59 -12.75
N HIS A 85 -8.76 -12.53 -12.71
CA HIS A 85 -9.62 -13.25 -11.75
C HIS A 85 -9.35 -14.76 -11.65
N TYR A 86 -8.89 -15.39 -12.73
CA TYR A 86 -8.54 -16.81 -12.78
C TYR A 86 -7.31 -17.18 -11.93
N LEU A 87 -6.50 -16.21 -11.50
CA LEU A 87 -5.36 -16.43 -10.60
C LEU A 87 -5.78 -16.61 -9.13
N GLY A 88 -7.03 -16.28 -8.78
CA GLY A 88 -7.57 -16.41 -7.43
C GLY A 88 -7.75 -15.09 -6.69
N GLY A 89 -8.06 -15.19 -5.40
CA GLY A 89 -8.34 -14.05 -4.53
C GLY A 89 -7.14 -13.64 -3.66
N MET A 90 -7.08 -12.36 -3.32
CA MET A 90 -6.11 -11.75 -2.42
C MET A 90 -6.84 -11.29 -1.15
N PRO A 91 -6.65 -11.94 0.01
CA PRO A 91 -7.22 -11.49 1.26
C PRO A 91 -6.51 -10.22 1.73
N TYR A 92 -7.31 -9.21 2.09
CA TYR A 92 -6.86 -7.94 2.63
C TYR A 92 -7.40 -7.75 4.04
N ASP A 93 -6.51 -7.30 4.91
CA ASP A 93 -6.78 -6.89 6.29
C ASP A 93 -5.85 -5.71 6.57
N PHE A 94 -6.40 -4.51 6.53
CA PHE A 94 -5.62 -3.28 6.68
C PHE A 94 -5.93 -2.61 8.01
N LYS A 95 -4.91 -1.90 8.51
CA LYS A 95 -5.04 -0.92 9.58
C LYS A 95 -4.81 0.46 8.99
N ILE A 96 -5.82 1.31 9.03
CA ILE A 96 -5.78 2.67 8.49
C ILE A 96 -5.71 3.67 9.64
N ASP A 97 -4.77 4.61 9.54
CA ASP A 97 -4.73 5.77 10.43
C ASP A 97 -5.81 6.78 10.01
N VAL A 98 -6.95 6.71 10.68
CA VAL A 98 -8.14 7.51 10.38
C VAL A 98 -7.92 9.00 10.67
N ASP A 99 -7.15 9.31 11.71
CA ASP A 99 -6.87 10.70 12.09
C ASP A 99 -5.97 11.36 11.04
N PHE A 100 -4.91 10.65 10.62
CA PHE A 100 -4.06 11.10 9.53
C PHE A 100 -4.85 11.23 8.22
N ALA A 101 -5.67 10.23 7.86
CA ALA A 101 -6.47 10.25 6.64
C ALA A 101 -7.40 11.47 6.57
N ASN A 102 -8.13 11.78 7.65
CA ASN A 102 -9.01 12.94 7.72
C ASN A 102 -8.25 14.27 7.74
N GLY A 103 -7.13 14.35 8.47
CA GLY A 103 -6.27 15.53 8.50
C GLY A 103 -5.66 15.83 7.12
N TYR A 104 -5.24 14.79 6.40
CA TYR A 104 -4.73 14.90 5.05
C TYR A 104 -5.82 15.38 4.08
N ALA A 105 -7.03 14.80 4.15
CA ALA A 105 -8.16 15.22 3.34
C ALA A 105 -8.52 16.70 3.56
N HIS A 106 -8.51 17.17 4.81
CA HIS A 106 -8.79 18.56 5.15
C HIS A 106 -7.74 19.52 4.59
N SER A 107 -6.48 19.08 4.54
CA SER A 107 -5.35 19.89 4.05
C SER A 107 -5.28 19.97 2.52
N CYS A 108 -6.05 19.15 1.81
CA CYS A 108 -6.15 19.19 0.34
C CYS A 108 -7.20 20.20 -0.20
N ILE A 109 -7.89 20.92 0.70
CA ILE A 109 -8.94 21.91 0.39
C ILE A 109 -8.38 23.31 0.63
#